data_AF-A0A1H3SET4-F1
#
_entry.id   AF-A0A1H3SET4-F1
#
_cell.length_a   1.000
_cell.length_b   1.000
_cell.length_c   1.000
_cell.angle_alpha   90.00
_cell.angle_beta   90.00
_cell.angle_gamma   90.00
#
_symmetry.space_group_name_H-M   'P 1'
#
loop_
_entity.id
_entity.type
_entity.pdbx_description
1 polymer ?
#
loop_
_entity_poly.entity_id
_entity_poly.type
_entity_poly.pdbx_seq_one_letter_code
_entity_poly.pdbx_strand_id
1 'polypeptide(L)'
;MRLEFENEQESKNSELISLFLGSDVQPSIGSVKDTIRELDSVFNGKKEKFECSYNGSCIEAYKHQEIIEELFPDDDNPLTCQIETIELRKLILTWYRAVVIYQNKQGVIEEKEEVLDWIEEKQKIGEGLEKNLKR
;
A
#
# COMPACT_ATOMS: atom_id res chain seq x y z
N MET A 1 -11.66 11.79 13.60
CA MET A 1 -10.72 12.04 14.73
C MET A 1 -9.34 11.77 14.17
N ARG A 2 -8.58 12.84 13.87
CA ARG A 2 -7.22 12.76 13.35
C ARG A 2 -6.33 12.35 14.52
N LEU A 3 -5.55 11.26 14.39
CA LEU A 3 -4.58 10.88 15.42
C LEU A 3 -3.38 11.81 15.25
N GLU A 4 -3.36 12.91 15.99
CA GLU A 4 -2.21 13.81 16.03
C GLU A 4 -1.13 13.16 16.90
N PHE A 5 -0.12 12.56 16.28
CA PHE A 5 1.09 12.14 16.98
C PHE A 5 1.98 13.36 17.18
N GLU A 6 2.01 13.88 18.41
CA GLU A 6 2.91 14.96 18.80
C GLU A 6 4.37 14.50 18.73
N ASN A 7 5.17 15.17 17.88
CA ASN A 7 6.64 15.12 17.77
C ASN A 7 7.27 14.35 16.59
N GLU A 8 6.78 14.59 15.38
CA GLU A 8 7.60 14.84 14.19
C GLU A 8 6.66 15.53 13.19
N GLN A 9 7.11 16.55 12.44
CA GLN A 9 6.28 17.10 11.36
C GLN A 9 6.19 16.00 10.30
N GLU A 10 5.19 15.11 10.41
CA GLU A 10 4.96 14.04 9.46
C GLU A 10 4.90 14.65 8.06
N SER A 11 5.63 14.03 7.13
CA SER A 11 5.60 14.46 5.74
C SER A 11 4.17 14.32 5.20
N LYS A 12 3.75 15.22 4.31
CA LYS A 12 2.47 15.08 3.58
C LYS A 12 2.32 13.71 2.90
N ASN A 13 3.45 13.10 2.50
CA ASN A 13 3.50 11.76 1.94
C ASN A 13 3.13 10.68 2.97
N SER A 14 3.66 10.73 4.19
CA SER A 14 3.35 9.74 5.24
C SER A 14 1.90 9.81 5.69
N GLU A 15 1.32 11.01 5.71
CA GLU A 15 -0.11 11.20 6.01
C GLU A 15 -0.99 10.53 4.94
N LEU A 16 -0.75 10.81 3.66
CA LEU A 16 -1.57 10.28 2.58
C LEU A 16 -1.43 8.76 2.42
N ILE A 17 -0.21 8.25 2.60
CA ILE A 17 0.07 6.81 2.65
C ILE A 17 -0.71 6.15 3.80
N SER A 18 -0.76 6.80 4.97
CA SER A 18 -1.48 6.27 6.13
C SER A 18 -3.00 6.28 5.90
N LEU A 19 -3.53 7.32 5.26
CA LEU A 19 -4.93 7.37 4.82
C LEU A 19 -5.24 6.21 3.87
N PHE A 20 -4.42 6.03 2.83
CA PHE A 20 -4.56 4.96 1.86
C PHE A 20 -4.56 3.57 2.53
N LEU A 21 -3.55 3.28 3.37
CA LEU A 21 -3.46 1.98 4.04
C LEU A 21 -4.56 1.76 5.09
N GLY A 22 -5.01 2.83 5.77
CA GLY A 22 -5.98 2.74 6.85
C GLY A 22 -7.45 2.75 6.39
N SER A 23 -7.74 3.37 5.24
CA SER A 23 -9.10 3.59 4.74
C SER A 23 -9.43 2.77 3.48
N ASP A 24 -8.45 2.65 2.57
CA ASP A 24 -8.68 2.19 1.20
C ASP A 24 -8.27 0.74 1.01
N VAL A 25 -7.14 0.35 1.61
CA VAL A 25 -6.73 -1.06 1.68
C VAL A 25 -7.39 -1.70 2.89
N GLN A 26 -8.43 -2.51 2.67
CA GLN A 26 -9.03 -3.24 3.78
C GLN A 26 -7.99 -4.22 4.38
N PRO A 27 -7.94 -4.39 5.71
CA PRO A 27 -7.00 -5.30 6.38
C PRO A 27 -7.43 -6.78 6.24
N SER A 28 -7.73 -7.20 5.02
CA SER A 28 -8.09 -8.57 4.63
C SER A 28 -7.15 -9.09 3.56
N ILE A 29 -6.88 -10.39 3.58
CA ILE A 29 -5.96 -11.02 2.63
C ILE A 29 -6.44 -10.88 1.19
N GLY A 30 -7.76 -10.86 0.96
CA GLY A 30 -8.36 -10.65 -0.36
C GLY A 30 -8.03 -9.26 -0.92
N SER A 31 -8.32 -8.21 -0.14
CA SER A 31 -8.06 -6.82 -0.55
C SER A 31 -6.58 -6.57 -0.83
N VAL A 32 -5.69 -7.11 0.01
CA VAL A 32 -4.24 -6.96 -0.17
C VAL A 32 -3.76 -7.75 -1.39
N LYS A 33 -4.26 -8.98 -1.61
CA LYS A 33 -3.95 -9.76 -2.82
C LYS A 33 -4.36 -9.04 -4.10
N ASP A 34 -5.56 -8.47 -4.12
CA ASP A 34 -6.06 -7.74 -5.29
C ASP A 34 -5.20 -6.49 -5.56
N THR A 35 -4.90 -5.71 -4.52
CA THR A 35 -4.06 -4.51 -4.66
C THR A 35 -2.66 -4.85 -5.19
N ILE A 36 -2.00 -5.87 -4.62
CA ILE A 36 -0.67 -6.32 -5.08
C ILE A 36 -0.74 -6.82 -6.53
N ARG A 37 -1.82 -7.52 -6.93
CA ARG A 37 -2.00 -7.99 -8.31
C ARG A 37 -2.12 -6.84 -9.30
N GLU A 38 -2.80 -5.76 -8.93
CA GLU A 38 -2.94 -4.58 -9.80
C GLU A 38 -1.58 -3.88 -9.98
N LEU A 39 -0.86 -3.63 -8.88
CA LEU A 39 0.51 -3.07 -8.93
C LEU A 39 1.45 -3.95 -9.77
N ASP A 40 1.44 -5.26 -9.56
CA ASP A 40 2.27 -6.20 -10.33
C ASP A 40 1.88 -6.22 -11.82
N SER A 41 0.61 -6.00 -12.16
CA SER A 41 0.15 -5.98 -13.55
C SER A 41 0.66 -4.77 -14.31
N VAL A 42 0.66 -3.59 -13.67
CA VAL A 42 1.21 -2.37 -14.26
C VAL A 42 2.74 -2.44 -14.33
N PHE A 43 3.39 -2.86 -13.25
CA PHE A 43 4.85 -2.97 -13.18
C PHE A 43 5.44 -3.90 -14.26
N ASN A 44 4.78 -5.04 -14.51
CA ASN A 44 5.19 -6.00 -15.54
C ASN A 44 4.75 -5.63 -16.96
N GLY A 45 4.11 -4.47 -17.15
CA GLY A 45 3.64 -4.00 -18.46
C GLY A 45 2.45 -4.80 -19.03
N LYS A 46 1.74 -5.56 -18.19
CA LYS A 46 0.47 -6.20 -18.59
C LYS A 46 -0.65 -5.16 -18.71
N LYS A 47 -0.57 -4.09 -17.92
CA LYS A 47 -1.41 -2.90 -18.01
C LYS A 47 -0.51 -1.68 -18.18
N GLU A 48 -0.97 -0.70 -18.95
CA GLU A 48 -0.26 0.57 -19.12
C GLU A 48 -0.41 1.46 -17.88
N LYS A 49 -1.63 1.50 -17.34
CA LYS A 49 -2.02 2.26 -16.15
C LYS A 49 -3.06 1.46 -15.35
N PHE A 50 -3.10 1.67 -14.04
CA PHE A 50 -4.25 1.32 -13.19
C PHE A 50 -4.72 2.57 -12.45
N GLU A 51 -6.02 2.80 -12.42
CA GLU A 51 -6.64 3.91 -11.70
C GLU A 51 -7.72 3.34 -10.79
N CYS A 52 -7.76 3.81 -9.55
CA CYS A 52 -8.82 3.43 -8.63
C CYS A 52 -9.11 4.56 -7.65
N SER A 53 -10.38 4.97 -7.60
CA SER A 53 -10.91 5.84 -6.56
C SER A 53 -11.43 4.96 -5.43
N TYR A 54 -10.80 5.09 -4.26
CA TYR A 54 -11.17 4.40 -3.04
C TYR A 54 -12.00 5.33 -2.13
N ASN A 55 -12.06 5.05 -0.83
CA ASN A 55 -12.91 5.77 0.12
C ASN A 55 -12.30 7.12 0.53
N GLY A 56 -10.98 7.20 0.66
CA GLY A 56 -10.26 8.40 1.11
C GLY A 56 -9.28 8.94 0.07
N SER A 57 -8.78 8.09 -0.82
CA SER A 57 -7.79 8.48 -1.84
C SER A 57 -8.10 7.94 -3.23
N CYS A 58 -7.49 8.57 -4.23
CA CYS A 58 -7.36 8.05 -5.58
C CYS A 58 -5.92 7.55 -5.78
N ILE A 59 -5.77 6.43 -6.48
CA ILE A 59 -4.47 5.94 -6.94
C ILE A 59 -4.41 5.98 -8.45
N GLU A 60 -3.28 6.47 -8.96
CA GLU A 60 -2.86 6.32 -10.35
C GLU A 60 -1.52 5.58 -10.39
N ALA A 61 -1.56 4.35 -10.89
CA ALA A 61 -0.42 3.47 -11.00
C ALA A 61 0.15 3.47 -12.41
N TYR A 62 1.45 3.79 -12.51
CA TYR A 62 2.26 3.63 -13.70
C TYR A 62 3.35 2.60 -13.45
N LYS A 63 4.11 2.23 -14.49
CA LYS A 63 5.08 1.14 -14.41
C LYS A 63 6.11 1.28 -13.28
N HIS A 64 6.55 2.49 -12.98
CA HIS A 64 7.62 2.77 -12.02
C HIS A 64 7.24 3.79 -10.96
N GLN A 65 6.04 4.35 -11.05
CA GLN A 65 5.60 5.45 -10.22
C GLN A 65 4.11 5.36 -9.96
N GLU A 66 3.73 5.68 -8.75
CA GLU A 66 2.36 5.78 -8.28
C GLU A 66 2.11 7.22 -7.85
N ILE A 67 0.90 7.69 -8.10
CA ILE A 67 0.39 8.95 -7.59
C ILE A 67 -0.79 8.59 -6.68
N ILE A 68 -0.73 9.03 -5.43
CA ILE A 68 -1.84 8.95 -4.49
C ILE A 68 -2.36 10.38 -4.30
N GLU A 69 -3.66 10.58 -4.37
CA GLU A 69 -4.31 11.88 -4.20
C GLU A 69 -5.44 11.79 -3.18
N GLU A 70 -5.55 12.78 -2.32
CA GLU A 70 -6.66 12.90 -1.37
C GLU A 70 -7.96 13.27 -2.09
N LEU A 71 -9.04 12.53 -1.80
CA LEU A 71 -10.35 12.80 -2.42
C LEU A 71 -11.15 13.89 -1.70
N PHE A 72 -10.95 14.07 -0.40
CA PHE A 72 -11.75 14.95 0.45
C PHE A 72 -10.87 15.85 1.31
N PRO A 73 -10.14 16.80 0.71
CA PRO A 73 -9.26 17.68 1.45
C PRO A 73 -10.02 18.69 2.31
N ASP A 74 -9.44 19.04 3.46
CA ASP A 74 -9.98 20.04 4.38
C ASP A 74 -9.91 21.48 3.80
N ASP A 75 -9.02 21.72 2.83
CA ASP A 75 -8.87 22.99 2.11
C ASP A 75 -8.75 22.76 0.58
N ASP A 76 -8.68 23.83 -0.22
CA ASP A 76 -8.61 23.74 -1.69
C ASP A 76 -7.30 23.13 -2.24
N ASN A 77 -6.41 22.60 -1.38
CA ASN A 77 -5.13 22.00 -1.74
C ASN A 77 -5.10 20.51 -1.35
N PRO A 78 -5.55 19.60 -2.24
CA PRO A 78 -5.45 18.17 -1.97
C PRO A 78 -4.01 17.74 -1.74
N LEU A 79 -3.81 16.84 -0.77
CA LEU A 79 -2.53 16.18 -0.60
C LEU A 79 -2.27 15.24 -1.79
N THR A 80 -1.06 15.30 -2.33
CA THR A 80 -0.57 14.39 -3.37
C THR A 80 0.73 13.76 -2.91
N CYS A 81 0.85 12.44 -3.08
CA CYS A 81 2.06 11.69 -2.83
C CYS A 81 2.52 11.00 -4.12
N GLN A 82 3.80 11.17 -4.45
CA GLN A 82 4.45 10.38 -5.49
C GLN A 82 5.35 9.35 -4.83
N ILE A 83 5.20 8.09 -5.19
CA ILE A 83 5.97 6.97 -4.64
C ILE A 83 6.31 5.98 -5.75
N GLU A 84 7.49 5.36 -5.69
CA GLU A 84 7.83 4.31 -6.64
C GLU A 84 6.90 3.11 -6.45
N THR A 85 6.43 2.51 -7.55
CA THR A 85 5.55 1.32 -7.52
C THR A 85 6.11 0.20 -6.66
N ILE A 86 7.43 -0.01 -6.72
CA ILE A 86 8.09 -1.05 -5.94
C ILE A 86 8.11 -0.73 -4.43
N GLU A 87 8.25 0.55 -4.07
CA GLU A 87 8.25 1.00 -2.68
C GLU A 87 6.84 0.93 -2.08
N LEU A 88 5.81 1.36 -2.82
CA LEU A 88 4.43 1.22 -2.37
C LEU A 88 4.05 -0.25 -2.15
N ARG A 89 4.44 -1.12 -3.09
CA ARG A 89 4.22 -2.57 -3.00
C ARG A 89 4.86 -3.17 -1.74
N LYS A 90 6.10 -2.80 -1.41
CA LYS A 90 6.80 -3.25 -0.19
C LYS A 90 6.11 -2.73 1.07
N LEU A 91 5.66 -1.49 1.04
CA LEU A 91 5.02 -0.84 2.17
C LEU A 91 3.70 -1.51 2.53
N ILE A 92 2.85 -1.81 1.53
CA ILE A 92 1.60 -2.55 1.71
C ILE A 92 1.87 -3.91 2.38
N LEU A 93 2.86 -4.67 1.90
CA LEU A 93 3.20 -5.98 2.49
C LEU A 93 3.74 -5.86 3.92
N THR A 94 4.53 -4.83 4.19
CA THR A 94 5.10 -4.57 5.53
C THR A 94 4.00 -4.19 6.52
N TRP A 95 3.13 -3.27 6.12
CA TRP A 95 1.95 -2.88 6.89
C TRP A 95 1.05 -4.08 7.17
N TYR A 96 0.72 -4.87 6.14
CA TYR A 96 -0.19 -6.00 6.31
C TYR A 96 0.39 -7.10 7.21
N ARG A 97 1.71 -7.33 7.16
CA ARG A 97 2.40 -8.22 8.11
C ARG A 97 2.20 -7.76 9.56
N ALA A 98 2.33 -6.46 9.82
CA ALA A 98 2.11 -5.89 11.16
C ALA A 98 0.65 -6.06 11.61
N VAL A 99 -0.31 -5.85 10.70
CA VAL A 99 -1.74 -6.08 10.95
C VAL A 99 -2.02 -7.55 11.33
N VAL A 100 -1.49 -8.50 10.56
CA VAL A 100 -1.66 -9.95 10.82
C VAL A 100 -1.08 -10.33 12.17
N ILE A 101 0.11 -9.84 12.51
CA ILE A 101 0.73 -10.07 13.84
C ILE A 101 -0.15 -9.51 14.95
N TYR A 102 -0.72 -8.31 14.76
CA TYR A 102 -1.63 -7.71 15.72
C TYR A 102 -2.93 -8.52 15.87
N GLN A 103 -3.61 -8.87 14.77
CA GLN A 103 -4.84 -9.67 14.77
C GLN A 103 -4.62 -11.03 15.45
N ASN A 104 -3.46 -11.66 15.23
CA ASN A 104 -3.11 -12.92 15.89
C ASN A 104 -2.97 -12.75 17.41
N LYS A 105 -2.34 -11.65 17.88
CA LYS A 105 -2.28 -11.33 19.31
C LYS A 105 -3.67 -11.12 19.93
N GLN A 106 -4.63 -10.63 19.15
CA GLN A 106 -6.02 -10.45 19.57
C GLN A 106 -6.88 -11.71 19.42
N GLY A 107 -6.34 -12.80 18.84
CA GLY A 107 -7.10 -14.03 18.58
C GLY A 107 -8.16 -13.90 17.47
N VAL A 108 -7.98 -12.97 16.53
CA VAL A 108 -8.96 -12.64 15.47
C VAL A 108 -8.68 -13.38 14.15
N ILE A 109 -7.49 -13.96 13.99
CA ILE A 109 -7.07 -14.64 12.76
C ILE A 109 -6.63 -16.07 13.05
N GLU A 110 -7.14 -17.02 12.26
CA GLU A 110 -6.84 -18.45 12.40
C GLU A 110 -5.72 -18.89 11.43
N GLU A 111 -5.70 -18.34 10.21
CA GLU A 111 -4.79 -18.73 9.11
C GLU A 111 -3.48 -17.93 9.10
N LYS A 112 -2.97 -17.54 10.27
CA LYS A 112 -1.82 -16.63 10.41
C LYS A 112 -0.59 -17.10 9.64
N GLU A 113 -0.19 -18.37 9.77
CA GLU A 113 1.04 -18.86 9.14
C GLU A 113 0.93 -18.86 7.61
N GLU A 114 -0.20 -19.31 7.05
CA GLU A 114 -0.43 -19.28 5.59
C GLU A 114 -0.38 -17.86 5.02
N VAL A 115 -0.94 -16.89 5.76
CA VAL A 115 -0.89 -15.49 5.38
C VAL A 115 0.54 -14.93 5.46
N LEU A 116 1.30 -15.26 6.50
CA LEU A 116 2.69 -14.82 6.64
C LEU A 116 3.61 -15.43 5.56
N ASP A 117 3.41 -16.70 5.22
CA ASP A 117 4.13 -17.37 4.15
C ASP A 117 3.86 -16.70 2.80
N TRP A 118 2.60 -16.37 2.52
CA TRP A 118 2.22 -15.63 1.31
C TRP A 118 2.88 -14.25 1.27
N ILE A 119 2.90 -13.51 2.38
CA ILE A 119 3.56 -12.20 2.47
C ILE A 119 5.05 -12.34 2.14
N GLU A 120 5.73 -13.33 2.74
CA GLU A 120 7.17 -13.55 2.52
C GLU A 120 7.46 -13.92 1.06
N GLU A 121 6.64 -14.77 0.44
CA GLU A 121 6.74 -15.08 -0.99
C GLU A 121 6.63 -13.80 -1.85
N LYS A 122 5.67 -12.93 -1.56
CA LYS A 122 5.50 -11.67 -2.30
C LYS A 122 6.63 -10.68 -2.06
N GLN A 123 7.21 -10.64 -0.86
CA GLN A 123 8.40 -9.82 -0.59
C GLN A 123 9.59 -10.29 -1.43
N LYS A 124 9.86 -11.60 -1.48
CA LYS A 124 10.93 -12.19 -2.31
C LYS A 124 10.76 -11.87 -3.81
N ILE A 125 9.53 -11.94 -4.31
CA ILE A 125 9.21 -11.53 -5.68
C ILE A 125 9.56 -10.05 -5.89
N GLY A 126 9.16 -9.17 -4.97
CA GLY A 126 9.46 -7.74 -5.03
C GLY A 126 10.97 -7.43 -5.06
N GLU A 127 11.75 -8.10 -4.21
CA GLU A 127 13.22 -7.98 -4.22
C GLU A 127 13.84 -8.40 -5.56
N GLY A 128 13.29 -9.44 -6.19
CA GLY A 128 13.71 -9.88 -7.52
C GLY A 128 13.40 -8.83 -8.59
N LEU A 129 12.21 -8.22 -8.55
CA LEU A 129 11.81 -7.15 -9.47
C LEU A 129 12.70 -5.91 -9.32
N GLU A 130 12.96 -5.47 -8.09
CA GLU A 130 13.81 -4.32 -7.81
C GLU A 130 15.25 -4.51 -8.33
N LYS A 131 15.82 -5.71 -8.13
CA LYS A 131 17.16 -6.04 -8.65
C LYS A 131 17.23 -5.94 -10.17
N ASN A 132 16.15 -6.23 -10.88
CA ASN A 132 16.09 -6.11 -12.34
C ASN A 132 16.00 -4.65 -12.82
N LEU A 133 15.50 -3.73 -12.00
CA LEU A 133 15.49 -2.29 -12.32
C LEU A 133 16.87 -1.64 -12.17
N LYS A 134 17.71 -2.18 -11.28
CA LYS A 134 19.04 -1.65 -10.94
C LYS A 134 20.16 -2.17 -11.85
N ARG A 135 19.84 -2.97 -12.88
CA ARG A 135 20.76 -3.55 -13.87
C ARG A 135 20.65 -2.83 -15.20
#